data_AF-A0A643BYB4-F1
#
_entry.id   AF-A0A643BYB4-F1
#
_cell.length_a   1.000
_cell.length_b   1.000
_cell.length_c   1.000
_cell.angle_alpha   90.00
_cell.angle_beta   90.00
_cell.angle_gamma   90.00
#
_symmetry.space_group_name_H-M   'P 1'
#
loop_
_entity.id
_entity.type
_entity.pdbx_description
1 polymer ?
#
loop_
_entity_poly.entity_id
_entity_poly.type
_entity_poly.pdbx_seq_one_letter_code
_entity_poly.pdbx_strand_id
1 'polypeptide(L)'
;NINVNNDNSGGSGQQSVSVNNEHNVANVDNNNGWNSWNSVWDYESGFAVTRLFNKKSCIVHKMNKAVMPSLQALDTLVKEKKLQGKGLGEPPSKSLIYTVNPDKVDNLDQFGKSIVAMCKGIPTYMAEEIQEASLILYTGKCFSIDVLWILNISFCGATVEN
;
A
#
# COMPACT_ATOMS: atom_id res chain seq x y z
N ASN A 1 0.72 -5.09 -22.64
CA ASN A 1 -0.48 -5.48 -21.89
C ASN A 1 -0.65 -6.97 -21.88
N ILE A 2 -0.36 -7.64 -20.77
CA ILE A 2 -0.77 -9.04 -20.57
C ILE A 2 -1.76 -9.03 -19.41
N ASN A 3 -3.04 -9.22 -19.76
CA ASN A 3 -4.12 -9.45 -18.80
C ASN A 3 -4.10 -10.93 -18.44
N VAL A 4 -3.72 -11.28 -17.22
CA VAL A 4 -3.75 -12.66 -16.72
C VAL A 4 -4.92 -12.77 -15.75
N ASN A 5 -6.05 -13.25 -16.24
CA ASN A 5 -7.14 -13.77 -15.40
C ASN A 5 -6.87 -15.24 -15.11
N ASN A 6 -6.80 -15.60 -13.83
CA ASN A 6 -7.16 -16.94 -13.41
C ASN A 6 -7.64 -16.91 -11.96
N ASP A 7 -8.87 -17.39 -11.78
CA ASP A 7 -9.59 -17.45 -10.52
C ASP A 7 -9.13 -18.60 -9.62
N ASN A 8 -9.35 -18.39 -8.31
CA ASN A 8 -9.40 -19.35 -7.20
C ASN A 8 -8.09 -19.68 -6.45
N SER A 9 -7.70 -18.77 -5.57
CA SER A 9 -7.25 -19.13 -4.21
C SER A 9 -7.84 -18.12 -3.20
N GLY A 10 -8.51 -18.62 -2.16
CA GLY A 10 -9.24 -17.80 -1.21
C GLY A 10 -8.34 -16.88 -0.39
N GLY A 11 -8.71 -15.60 -0.29
CA GLY A 11 -8.22 -14.68 0.73
C GLY A 11 -7.81 -13.30 0.22
N SER A 12 -7.02 -13.23 -0.85
CA SER A 12 -6.60 -11.97 -1.47
C SER A 12 -7.24 -11.84 -2.84
N GLY A 13 -7.98 -10.77 -3.09
CA GLY A 13 -8.45 -10.45 -4.44
C GLY A 13 -7.30 -10.45 -5.45
N GLN A 14 -7.60 -10.53 -6.75
CA GLN A 14 -6.56 -10.55 -7.78
C GLN A 14 -5.73 -9.26 -7.69
N GLN A 15 -4.47 -9.42 -7.29
CA GLN A 15 -3.52 -8.31 -7.20
C GLN A 15 -2.71 -8.19 -8.48
N SER A 16 -2.50 -6.96 -8.92
CA SER A 16 -1.60 -6.65 -10.03
C SER A 16 -0.58 -5.62 -9.59
N VAL A 17 0.68 -5.84 -10.00
CA VAL A 17 1.78 -4.93 -9.72
C VAL A 17 2.38 -4.46 -11.03
N SER A 18 2.61 -3.15 -11.11
CA SER A 18 3.32 -2.53 -12.22
C SER A 18 4.43 -1.64 -11.67
N VAL A 19 5.56 -1.64 -12.38
CA VAL A 19 6.74 -0.86 -12.03
C VAL A 19 7.09 0.03 -13.20
N ASN A 20 7.19 1.33 -12.94
CA ASN A 20 7.70 2.32 -13.86
C ASN A 20 9.09 2.77 -13.38
N ASN A 21 10.12 2.19 -14.00
CA ASN A 21 11.52 2.52 -13.69
C ASN A 21 11.92 3.92 -14.18
N GLU A 22 11.24 4.50 -15.18
CA GLU A 22 11.55 5.84 -15.69
C GLU A 22 11.13 6.94 -14.71
N HIS A 23 10.03 6.70 -13.99
CA HIS A 23 9.48 7.64 -13.00
C HIS A 23 9.74 7.22 -11.55
N ASN A 24 10.44 6.10 -11.32
CA ASN A 24 10.68 5.53 -9.99
C ASN A 24 9.39 5.30 -9.19
N VAL A 25 8.36 4.73 -9.82
CA VAL A 25 7.04 4.50 -9.22
C VAL A 25 6.63 3.04 -9.33
N ALA A 26 6.04 2.48 -8.27
CA ALA A 26 5.31 1.23 -8.33
C ALA A 26 3.81 1.46 -8.07
N ASN A 27 2.95 0.72 -8.75
CA ASN A 27 1.52 0.68 -8.47
C ASN A 27 1.09 -0.75 -8.15
N VAL A 28 0.29 -0.90 -7.10
CA VAL A 28 -0.32 -2.15 -6.67
C VAL A 28 -1.83 -1.96 -6.66
N ASP A 29 -2.54 -2.75 -7.45
CA ASP A 29 -4.00 -2.80 -7.42
C ASP A 29 -4.45 -4.08 -6.76
N ASN A 30 -5.44 -4.00 -5.89
CA ASN A 30 -6.09 -5.14 -5.27
C ASN A 30 -7.59 -5.10 -5.57
N ASN A 31 -8.03 -6.02 -6.43
CA ASN A 31 -9.44 -6.14 -6.81
C ASN A 31 -10.11 -7.20 -5.94
N ASN A 32 -10.63 -6.77 -4.78
CA ASN A 32 -11.26 -7.64 -3.78
C ASN A 32 -12.68 -7.16 -3.41
N GLY A 33 -13.50 -6.86 -4.42
CA GLY A 33 -14.87 -6.38 -4.22
C GLY A 33 -14.93 -5.12 -3.36
N TRP A 34 -15.66 -5.17 -2.25
CA TRP A 34 -15.82 -4.03 -1.33
C TRP A 34 -14.52 -3.67 -0.59
N ASN A 35 -13.57 -4.59 -0.51
CA ASN A 35 -12.26 -4.36 0.10
C ASN A 35 -11.18 -4.06 -0.95
N SER A 36 -11.59 -3.61 -2.14
CA SER A 36 -10.65 -3.18 -3.15
C SER A 36 -9.90 -1.92 -2.70
N TRP A 37 -8.65 -1.82 -3.14
CA TRP A 37 -7.80 -0.65 -2.92
C TRP A 37 -6.76 -0.60 -4.03
N ASN A 38 -6.16 0.58 -4.24
CA ASN A 38 -4.92 0.66 -5.00
C ASN A 38 -3.89 1.49 -4.23
N SER A 39 -2.62 1.25 -4.50
CA SER A 39 -1.50 1.93 -3.83
C SER A 39 -0.45 2.34 -4.84
N VAL A 40 0.04 3.57 -4.73
CA VAL A 40 1.15 4.13 -5.50
C VAL A 40 2.30 4.42 -4.56
N TRP A 41 3.47 3.88 -4.88
CA TRP A 41 4.71 4.07 -4.13
C TRP A 41 5.66 4.89 -4.99
N ASP A 42 5.86 6.14 -4.58
CA ASP A 42 6.70 7.11 -5.29
C ASP A 42 8.08 7.13 -4.60
N TYR A 43 9.04 6.44 -5.20
CA TYR A 43 10.38 6.29 -4.63
C TYR A 43 11.22 7.57 -4.78
N GLU A 44 10.83 8.47 -5.68
CA GLU A 44 11.47 9.78 -5.85
C GLU A 44 11.11 10.71 -4.68
N SER A 45 9.82 10.82 -4.35
CA SER A 45 9.38 11.61 -3.19
C SER A 45 9.60 10.89 -1.86
N GLY A 46 9.65 9.56 -1.86
CA GLY A 46 9.76 8.72 -0.67
C GLY A 46 8.44 8.54 0.09
N PHE A 47 7.31 8.81 -0.57
CA PHE A 47 5.97 8.64 -0.02
C PHE A 47 5.22 7.54 -0.78
N ALA A 48 4.33 6.87 -0.05
CA ALA A 48 3.35 5.95 -0.60
C ALA A 48 1.95 6.46 -0.27
N VAL A 49 1.01 6.20 -1.15
CA VAL A 49 -0.41 6.50 -0.92
C VAL A 49 -1.26 5.29 -1.25
N THR A 50 -2.24 5.02 -0.40
CA THR A 50 -3.23 3.95 -0.61
C THR A 50 -4.60 4.57 -0.68
N ARG A 51 -5.32 4.34 -1.78
CA ARG A 51 -6.73 4.71 -1.93
C ARG A 51 -7.60 3.55 -1.50
N LEU A 52 -8.42 3.79 -0.48
CA LEU A 52 -9.38 2.83 0.04
C LEU A 52 -10.75 3.13 -0.58
N PHE A 53 -11.23 2.27 -1.48
CA PHE A 53 -12.45 2.58 -2.26
C PHE A 53 -13.70 2.61 -1.40
N ASN A 54 -13.85 1.70 -0.44
CA ASN A 54 -14.99 1.69 0.50
C ASN A 54 -15.01 2.92 1.42
N LYS A 55 -13.84 3.45 1.79
CA LYS A 55 -13.71 4.66 2.62
C LYS A 55 -13.84 5.95 1.83
N LYS A 56 -13.67 5.89 0.50
CA LYS A 56 -13.58 7.06 -0.38
C LYS A 56 -12.49 8.04 0.07
N SER A 57 -11.38 7.49 0.57
CA SER A 57 -10.27 8.25 1.16
C SER A 57 -8.93 7.74 0.64
N CYS A 58 -7.95 8.63 0.59
CA CYS A 58 -6.55 8.31 0.39
C CYS A 58 -5.79 8.40 1.72
N ILE A 59 -4.88 7.46 1.96
CA ILE A 59 -4.00 7.46 3.11
C ILE A 59 -2.56 7.57 2.60
N VAL A 60 -1.90 8.69 2.87
CA VAL A 60 -0.52 8.94 2.47
C VAL A 60 0.41 8.72 3.66
N HIS A 61 1.56 8.10 3.45
CA HIS A 61 2.55 7.88 4.49
C HIS A 61 3.96 7.91 3.92
N LYS A 62 4.93 8.22 4.77
CA LYS A 62 6.35 8.11 4.42
C LYS A 62 6.72 6.63 4.29
N MET A 63 7.51 6.30 3.28
CA MET A 63 7.97 4.92 3.07
C MET A 63 9.11 4.58 4.04
N ASN A 64 8.98 3.48 4.77
CA ASN A 64 10.09 2.90 5.51
C ASN A 64 10.97 2.06 4.58
N LYS A 65 12.07 2.65 4.11
CA LYS A 65 13.01 2.04 3.18
C LYS A 65 13.73 0.80 3.73
N ALA A 66 13.73 0.57 5.06
CA ALA A 66 14.31 -0.62 5.66
C ALA A 66 13.36 -1.84 5.59
N VAL A 67 12.06 -1.58 5.49
CA VAL A 67 11.01 -2.61 5.52
C VAL A 67 10.39 -2.80 4.14
N MET A 68 9.97 -1.72 3.49
CA MET A 68 9.36 -1.76 2.15
C MET A 68 10.38 -2.23 1.09
N PRO A 69 9.96 -3.03 0.10
CA PRO A 69 10.85 -3.52 -0.94
C PRO A 69 11.34 -2.37 -1.83
N SER A 70 12.55 -2.52 -2.37
CA SER A 70 13.04 -1.58 -3.39
C SER A 70 12.25 -1.72 -4.69
N LEU A 71 12.26 -0.68 -5.52
CA LEU A 71 11.65 -0.72 -6.84
C LEU A 71 12.20 -1.87 -7.70
N GLN A 72 13.51 -2.11 -7.63
CA GLN A 72 14.17 -3.22 -8.32
C GLN A 72 13.69 -4.59 -7.84
N ALA A 73 13.45 -4.76 -6.54
CA ALA A 73 12.91 -6.00 -6.01
C ALA A 73 11.48 -6.25 -6.53
N LEU A 74 10.64 -5.21 -6.58
CA LEU A 74 9.30 -5.31 -7.19
C LEU A 74 9.37 -5.63 -8.69
N ASP A 75 10.25 -4.96 -9.44
CA ASP A 75 10.44 -5.19 -10.87
C ASP A 75 10.85 -6.64 -11.16
N THR A 76 11.73 -7.19 -10.32
CA THR A 76 12.16 -8.59 -10.39
C THR A 76 11.00 -9.53 -10.12
N LEU A 77 10.20 -9.28 -9.07
CA LEU A 77 9.01 -10.09 -8.76
C LEU A 77 7.98 -10.09 -9.90
N VAL A 78 7.76 -8.93 -10.53
CA VAL A 78 6.86 -8.79 -11.70
C VAL A 78 7.40 -9.59 -12.89
N LYS A 79 8.69 -9.45 -13.22
CA LYS A 79 9.33 -10.15 -14.35
C LYS A 79 9.37 -11.66 -14.17
N GLU A 80 9.62 -12.12 -12.95
CA GLU A 80 9.65 -13.55 -12.60
C GLU A 80 8.25 -14.14 -12.39
N LYS A 81 7.19 -13.33 -12.45
CA LYS A 81 5.79 -13.74 -12.20
C LYS A 81 5.58 -14.37 -10.82
N LYS A 82 6.38 -13.97 -9.82
CA LYS A 82 6.31 -14.44 -8.43
C LYS A 82 5.40 -13.59 -7.55
N LEU A 83 4.36 -13.00 -8.16
CA LEU A 83 3.40 -12.16 -7.47
C LEU A 83 2.38 -12.98 -6.66
N GLN A 84 2.16 -14.25 -7.05
CA GLN A 84 1.15 -15.10 -6.44
C GLN A 84 1.79 -16.20 -5.59
N GLY A 85 1.47 -16.18 -4.30
CA GLY A 85 1.88 -17.20 -3.34
C GLY A 85 3.30 -17.05 -2.84
N LYS A 86 3.48 -17.38 -1.56
CA LYS A 86 4.79 -17.47 -0.91
C LYS A 86 5.49 -18.76 -1.33
N GLY A 87 6.69 -18.65 -1.89
CA GLY A 87 7.54 -19.79 -2.21
C GLY A 87 7.95 -20.58 -0.95
N LEU A 88 8.19 -21.88 -1.10
CA LEU A 88 8.66 -22.73 -0.01
C LEU A 88 10.01 -22.19 0.52
N GLY A 89 10.07 -21.81 1.80
CA GLY A 89 11.29 -21.29 2.43
C GLY A 89 11.48 -19.77 2.37
N GLU A 90 10.53 -19.01 1.81
CA GLU A 90 10.60 -17.55 1.86
C GLU A 90 10.37 -17.01 3.29
N PRO A 91 10.98 -15.88 3.66
CA PRO A 91 10.77 -15.25 4.97
C PRO A 91 9.31 -14.82 5.14
N PRO A 92 8.79 -14.75 6.39
CA PRO A 92 7.47 -14.18 6.66
C PRO A 92 7.35 -12.76 6.10
N SER A 93 6.14 -12.37 5.71
CA SER A 93 5.85 -10.99 5.33
C SER A 93 6.24 -10.06 6.48
N LYS A 94 6.81 -8.92 6.12
CA LYS A 94 7.04 -7.85 7.11
C LYS A 94 5.71 -7.12 7.33
N SER A 95 5.55 -6.50 8.49
CA SER A 95 4.36 -5.72 8.81
C SER A 95 4.72 -4.29 9.17
N LEU A 96 3.96 -3.34 8.65
CA LEU A 96 4.04 -1.92 9.00
C LEU A 96 2.68 -1.48 9.54
N ILE A 97 2.69 -0.74 10.64
CA ILE A 97 1.47 -0.24 11.27
C ILE A 97 1.58 1.28 11.35
N TYR A 98 0.54 1.96 10.88
CA TYR A 98 0.47 3.40 10.80
C TYR A 98 -0.75 3.92 11.57
N THR A 99 -0.58 5.02 12.30
CA THR A 99 -1.71 5.79 12.85
C THR A 99 -2.10 6.88 11.87
N VAL A 100 -3.37 6.93 11.48
CA VAL A 100 -3.94 7.92 10.57
C VAL A 100 -4.32 9.17 11.36
N ASN A 101 -3.78 10.31 10.96
CA ASN A 101 -4.19 11.61 11.46
C ASN A 101 -5.65 11.90 11.02
N PRO A 102 -6.56 12.28 11.93
CA PRO A 102 -7.93 12.64 11.58
C PRO A 102 -8.03 13.90 10.71
N ASP A 103 -7.02 14.77 10.73
CA ASP A 103 -6.99 15.98 9.92
C ASP A 103 -6.62 15.68 8.47
N LYS A 104 -7.34 16.34 7.55
CA LYS A 104 -7.07 16.21 6.12
C LYS A 104 -5.78 16.92 5.77
N VAL A 105 -5.10 16.38 4.77
CA VAL A 105 -3.96 17.08 4.17
C VAL A 105 -4.48 18.17 3.23
N ASP A 106 -4.11 19.41 3.52
CA ASP A 106 -4.50 20.58 2.72
C ASP A 106 -3.73 20.68 1.39
N ASN A 107 -2.45 20.32 1.39
CA ASN A 107 -1.58 20.42 0.21
C ASN A 107 -1.00 19.04 -0.16
N LEU A 108 -1.46 18.48 -1.29
CA LEU A 108 -0.96 17.21 -1.81
C LEU A 108 0.37 17.35 -2.57
N ASP A 109 0.71 18.54 -3.05
CA ASP A 109 1.88 18.76 -3.91
C ASP A 109 3.20 18.41 -3.21
N GLN A 110 3.19 18.41 -1.87
CA GLN A 110 4.34 18.02 -1.05
C GLN A 110 4.70 16.53 -1.14
N PHE A 111 3.81 15.67 -1.67
CA PHE A 111 4.03 14.22 -1.71
C PHE A 111 4.45 13.67 -3.08
N GLY A 112 4.52 14.51 -4.11
CA GLY A 112 4.92 14.12 -5.46
C GLY A 112 3.76 13.94 -6.44
N LYS A 113 4.07 14.02 -7.73
CA LYS A 113 3.10 14.11 -8.83
C LYS A 113 2.21 12.88 -8.94
N SER A 114 2.77 11.70 -8.68
CA SER A 114 2.05 10.42 -8.75
C SER A 114 0.93 10.34 -7.71
N ILE A 115 1.21 10.85 -6.51
CA ILE A 115 0.26 10.90 -5.39
C ILE A 115 -0.83 11.95 -5.67
N VAL A 116 -0.45 13.13 -6.15
CA VAL A 116 -1.40 14.17 -6.58
C VAL A 116 -2.35 13.62 -7.64
N ALA A 117 -1.82 12.93 -8.66
CA ALA A 117 -2.62 12.36 -9.74
C ALA A 117 -3.65 11.33 -9.23
N MET A 118 -3.24 10.48 -8.28
CA MET A 118 -4.10 9.42 -7.74
C MET A 118 -5.21 9.94 -6.81
N CYS A 119 -4.92 10.97 -6.01
CA CYS A 119 -5.80 11.42 -4.93
C CYS A 119 -6.45 12.79 -5.18
N LYS A 120 -6.34 13.33 -6.39
CA LYS A 120 -7.00 14.59 -6.78
C LYS A 120 -8.51 14.51 -6.54
N GLY A 121 -9.03 15.44 -5.73
CA GLY A 121 -10.45 15.51 -5.39
C GLY A 121 -10.93 14.46 -4.39
N ILE A 122 -10.01 13.71 -3.77
CA ILE A 122 -10.31 12.68 -2.77
C ILE A 122 -9.77 13.14 -1.40
N PRO A 123 -10.56 13.06 -0.32
CA PRO A 123 -10.06 13.31 1.03
C PRO A 123 -8.81 12.48 1.30
N THR A 124 -7.71 13.17 1.60
CA THR A 124 -6.42 12.52 1.85
C THR A 124 -5.99 12.80 3.28
N TYR A 125 -5.49 11.77 3.95
CA TYR A 125 -5.07 11.81 5.34
C TYR A 125 -3.65 11.29 5.45
N MET A 126 -2.84 11.95 6.28
CA MET A 126 -1.48 11.50 6.53
C MET A 126 -1.47 10.44 7.63
N ALA A 127 -0.63 9.43 7.47
CA ALA A 127 -0.41 8.41 8.48
C ALA A 127 1.06 8.36 8.87
N GLU A 128 1.30 8.18 10.17
CA GLU A 128 2.61 8.11 10.78
C GLU A 128 2.90 6.69 11.26
N GLU A 129 4.10 6.20 11.00
CA GLU A 129 4.49 4.85 11.38
C GLU A 129 4.59 4.73 12.89
N ILE A 130 3.94 3.72 13.45
CA ILE A 130 4.06 3.40 14.87
C ILE A 130 5.39 2.67 15.07
N GLN A 131 6.26 3.24 15.89
CA GLN A 131 7.52 2.59 16.25
C GLN A 131 7.27 1.29 17.03
N GLU A 132 8.14 0.29 16.86
CA GLU A 132 7.96 -1.06 17.43
C GLU A 132 7.66 -1.06 18.94
N ALA A 133 8.32 -0.18 19.71
CA ALA A 133 8.10 -0.07 21.15
C ALA A 133 6.66 0.36 21.53
N SER A 134 5.94 1.02 20.61
CA SER A 134 4.60 1.54 20.83
C SER A 134 3.49 0.60 20.33
N LEU A 135 3.83 -0.45 19.58
CA LEU A 135 2.85 -1.39 19.01
C LEU A 135 2.05 -2.16 20.07
N ILE A 136 2.67 -2.47 21.21
CA ILE A 136 2.04 -3.25 22.30
C ILE A 136 0.86 -2.50 22.93
N LEU A 137 0.81 -1.17 22.79
CA LEU A 137 -0.18 -0.30 23.41
C LEU A 137 -1.30 0.13 22.45
N TYR A 138 -1.19 -0.21 21.16
CA TYR A 138 -2.16 0.26 20.18
C TYR A 138 -3.44 -0.58 20.20
N THR A 139 -4.55 0.03 20.58
CA THR A 139 -5.87 -0.62 20.73
C THR A 139 -6.91 -0.12 19.72
N GLY A 140 -6.51 0.75 18.79
CA GLY A 140 -7.42 1.30 17.78
C GLY A 140 -7.81 0.29 16.71
N LYS A 141 -8.95 0.52 16.04
CA LYS A 141 -9.31 -0.28 14.86
C LYS A 141 -8.37 0.02 13.70
N CYS A 142 -8.06 -1.01 12.93
CA CYS A 142 -7.18 -0.93 11.77
C CYS A 142 -7.87 -1.47 10.51
N PHE A 143 -7.55 -0.85 9.38
CA PHE A 143 -7.76 -1.40 8.05
C PHE A 143 -6.43 -1.93 7.53
N SER A 144 -6.33 -3.24 7.37
CA SER A 144 -5.11 -3.89 6.89
C SER A 144 -5.20 -4.22 5.41
N ILE A 145 -4.10 -3.99 4.70
CA ILE A 145 -3.89 -4.41 3.33
C ILE A 145 -2.69 -5.35 3.28
N ASP A 146 -2.84 -6.45 2.57
CA ASP A 146 -1.73 -7.34 2.23
C ASP A 146 -1.22 -6.94 0.85
N VAL A 147 0.03 -6.52 0.76
CA VAL A 147 0.69 -6.21 -0.51
C VAL A 147 1.51 -7.43 -0.90
N LEU A 148 0.95 -8.21 -1.83
CA LEU A 148 1.46 -9.54 -2.19
C LEU A 148 1.64 -10.42 -0.94
N TRP A 149 2.62 -11.32 -0.97
CA TRP A 149 3.04 -12.13 0.17
C TRP A 149 4.20 -11.51 0.97
N ILE A 150 4.64 -10.28 0.63
CA ILE A 150 5.89 -9.69 1.12
C ILE A 150 5.69 -8.67 2.24
N LEU A 151 4.56 -7.97 2.26
CA LEU A 151 4.34 -6.83 3.14
C LEU A 151 2.86 -6.72 3.54
N ASN A 152 2.59 -6.65 4.84
CA ASN A 152 1.31 -6.24 5.39
C ASN A 152 1.41 -4.77 5.84
N ILE A 153 0.42 -3.95 5.48
CA ILE A 153 0.33 -2.57 5.94
C ILE A 153 -1.01 -2.40 6.66
N SER A 154 -0.98 -1.93 7.90
CA SER A 154 -2.17 -1.63 8.67
C SER A 154 -2.27 -0.14 8.93
N PHE A 155 -3.35 0.47 8.45
CA PHE A 155 -3.70 1.86 8.76
C PHE A 155 -4.70 1.85 9.90
N CYS A 156 -4.48 2.63 10.94
CA CYS A 156 -5.31 2.58 12.13
C CYS A 156 -5.78 3.96 12.58
N GLY A 157 -7.02 4.05 13.04
CA GLY A 157 -7.63 5.31 13.48
C GLY A 157 -9.07 5.49 12.98
N ALA A 158 -9.78 6.48 13.50
CA ALA A 158 -11.20 6.70 13.23
C ALA A 158 -11.53 6.86 11.73
N THR A 159 -10.63 7.50 10.97
CA THR A 159 -10.79 7.76 9.52
C THR A 159 -10.91 6.48 8.68
N VAL A 160 -10.42 5.36 9.20
CA VAL A 160 -10.47 4.04 8.53
C VAL A 160 -11.47 3.09 9.18
N GLU A 161 -12.24 3.54 10.18
CA GLU A 161 -13.34 2.78 10.77
C GLU A 161 -14.54 2.69 9.80
N ASN A 162 -15.27 1.58 9.85
CA ASN A 162 -16.53 1.39 9.11
C ASN A 162 -17.68 1.98 9.90
#